data_AF-X1DEN4-F1
#
_entry.id   AF-X1DEN4-F1
#
_cell.length_a   1.000
_cell.length_b   1.000
_cell.length_c   1.000
_cell.angle_alpha   90.00
_cell.angle_beta   90.00
_cell.angle_gamma   90.00
#
_symmetry.space_group_name_H-M   'P 1'
#
loop_
_entity.id
_entity.type
_entity.pdbx_description
1 polymer ?
#
loop_
_entity_poly.entity_id
_entity_poly.type
_entity_poly.pdbx_seq_one_letter_code
_entity_poly.pdbx_strand_id
1 'polypeptide(L)'
;MRVEGLSSLVKKEITLYGQNYALASLDAEEKAVLEDNFNKLLGTTDSQVRRIFEERADTIVAGIMAIKEKLEGRKFRGMNPGDAEIGFGFIRPEFVKDTGAIINDWNVTLSGMATWDTWLSNAGDTAGEPLSEDHGLIITHLVSQVTPQPFIRAVHFLIGRVDLIPEEVADILLGDNENGVAVFPIPTKIVLPEDELRLNVTGLAGTEYLKLGGLVVGLGRLLKAETPSW
;
A
#
# COMPACT_ATOMS: atom_id res chain seq x y z
N MET A 1 4.78 18.40 -6.26
CA MET A 1 3.96 17.83 -7.34
C MET A 1 2.85 18.81 -7.76
N ARG A 2 2.70 19.08 -9.07
CA ARG A 2 1.50 19.76 -9.59
C ARG A 2 0.49 18.71 -10.05
N VAL A 3 -0.70 18.69 -9.47
CA VAL A 3 -1.72 17.67 -9.77
C VAL A 3 -2.26 17.83 -11.20
N GLU A 4 -2.39 19.07 -11.69
CA GLU A 4 -2.95 19.38 -13.01
C GLU A 4 -2.21 18.74 -14.21
N GLY A 5 -0.96 18.29 -14.03
CA GLY A 5 -0.17 17.63 -15.07
C GLY A 5 -0.25 16.10 -15.08
N LEU A 6 -0.98 15.49 -14.14
CA LEU A 6 -1.04 14.03 -13.99
C LEU A 6 -1.95 13.40 -15.05
N SER A 7 -1.42 12.39 -15.74
CA SER A 7 -2.10 11.73 -16.86
C SER A 7 -3.32 10.92 -16.41
N SER A 8 -3.34 10.46 -15.16
CA SER A 8 -4.41 9.68 -14.54
C SER A 8 -5.72 10.46 -14.40
N LEU A 9 -5.68 11.78 -14.19
CA LEU A 9 -6.86 12.60 -13.90
C LEU A 9 -7.87 12.71 -15.05
N VAL A 10 -7.45 12.38 -16.26
CA VAL A 10 -8.30 12.38 -17.47
C VAL A 10 -8.67 10.97 -17.92
N LYS A 11 -8.10 9.93 -17.30
CA LYS A 11 -8.38 8.54 -17.63
C LYS A 11 -9.65 8.06 -16.92
N LYS A 12 -10.39 7.20 -17.61
CA LYS A 12 -11.56 6.49 -17.04
C LYS A 12 -11.20 5.09 -16.55
N GLU A 13 -10.07 4.57 -17.02
CA GLU A 13 -9.54 3.27 -16.64
C GLU A 13 -8.01 3.29 -16.67
N ILE A 14 -7.40 2.41 -15.88
CA ILE A 14 -5.97 2.10 -15.95
C ILE A 14 -5.79 0.59 -15.92
N THR A 15 -4.85 0.09 -16.71
CA THR A 15 -4.43 -1.31 -16.66
C THR A 15 -3.11 -1.40 -15.92
N LEU A 16 -3.06 -2.18 -14.82
CA LEU A 16 -1.83 -2.52 -14.11
C LEU A 16 -1.79 -4.02 -13.89
N TYR A 17 -0.64 -4.64 -14.19
CA TYR A 17 -0.42 -6.09 -14.03
C TYR A 17 -1.48 -6.97 -14.68
N GLY A 18 -2.03 -6.54 -15.82
CA GLY A 18 -3.09 -7.25 -16.52
C GLY A 18 -4.49 -7.12 -15.90
N GLN A 19 -4.65 -6.33 -14.82
CA GLN A 19 -5.94 -5.96 -14.26
C GLN A 19 -6.38 -4.58 -14.76
N ASN A 20 -7.67 -4.44 -15.05
CA ASN A 20 -8.28 -3.16 -15.40
C ASN A 20 -9.00 -2.58 -14.19
N TYR A 21 -8.67 -1.33 -13.87
CA TYR A 21 -9.28 -0.57 -12.78
C TYR A 21 -10.10 0.56 -13.38
N ALA A 22 -11.40 0.58 -13.07
CA ALA A 22 -12.27 1.73 -13.37
C ALA A 22 -11.94 2.88 -12.42
N LEU A 23 -11.98 4.12 -12.92
CA LEU A 23 -11.54 5.30 -12.17
C LEU A 23 -12.68 6.31 -11.99
N ALA A 24 -12.99 6.62 -10.74
CA ALA A 24 -13.88 7.74 -10.40
C ALA A 24 -13.12 9.06 -10.53
N SER A 25 -13.66 10.03 -11.26
CA SER A 25 -13.04 11.35 -11.39
C SER A 25 -12.96 12.07 -10.05
N LEU A 26 -11.87 12.82 -9.86
CA LEU A 26 -11.76 13.82 -8.81
C LEU A 26 -12.28 15.17 -9.31
N ASP A 27 -13.18 15.80 -8.55
CA ASP A 27 -13.63 17.16 -8.78
C ASP A 27 -12.51 18.18 -8.48
N ALA A 28 -12.76 19.46 -8.77
CA ALA A 28 -11.75 20.50 -8.59
C ALA A 28 -11.34 20.70 -7.11
N GLU A 29 -12.28 20.53 -6.17
CA GLU A 29 -11.98 20.65 -4.73
C GLU A 29 -11.15 19.45 -4.27
N GLU A 30 -11.49 18.24 -4.71
CA GLU A 30 -10.79 17.02 -4.37
C GLU A 30 -9.35 17.04 -4.91
N LYS A 31 -9.15 17.53 -6.13
CA LYS A 31 -7.81 17.72 -6.72
C LYS A 31 -6.98 18.71 -5.90
N ALA A 32 -7.58 19.83 -5.47
CA ALA A 32 -6.89 20.83 -4.66
C ALA A 32 -6.48 20.28 -3.28
N VAL A 33 -7.38 19.52 -2.63
CA VAL A 33 -7.08 18.85 -1.35
C VAL A 33 -5.96 17.83 -1.51
N LEU A 34 -6.01 17.02 -2.57
CA LEU A 34 -4.98 16.04 -2.88
C LEU A 34 -3.63 16.70 -3.11
N GLU A 35 -3.58 17.75 -3.94
CA GLU A 35 -2.35 18.50 -4.21
C GLU A 35 -1.74 19.07 -2.93
N ASP A 36 -2.57 19.69 -2.10
CA ASP A 36 -2.12 20.30 -0.85
C ASP A 36 -1.55 19.27 0.12
N ASN A 37 -2.27 18.17 0.35
CA ASN A 37 -1.82 17.11 1.27
C ASN A 37 -0.56 16.42 0.74
N PHE A 38 -0.50 16.13 -0.56
CA PHE A 38 0.65 15.47 -1.15
C PHE A 38 1.91 16.35 -1.06
N ASN A 39 1.81 17.63 -1.43
CA ASN A 39 2.94 18.56 -1.41
C ASN A 39 3.45 18.86 -0.01
N LYS A 40 2.56 18.91 0.99
CA LYS A 40 2.95 19.23 2.36
C LYS A 40 3.48 18.01 3.13
N LEU A 41 3.03 16.80 2.81
CA LEU A 41 3.25 15.63 3.67
C LEU A 41 3.98 14.49 2.97
N LEU A 42 3.75 14.29 1.67
CA LEU A 42 4.26 13.13 0.93
C LEU A 42 5.44 13.45 0.01
N GLY A 43 5.50 14.67 -0.55
CA GLY A 43 6.49 15.08 -1.55
C GLY A 43 7.59 15.98 -1.00
N THR A 44 8.40 15.49 -0.08
CA THR A 44 9.64 16.19 0.30
C THR A 44 10.83 15.26 0.09
N THR A 45 12.00 15.81 -0.22
CA THR A 45 13.14 15.03 -0.75
C THR A 45 14.07 14.48 0.33
N ASP A 46 13.70 14.63 1.59
CA ASP A 46 14.52 14.25 2.74
C ASP A 46 14.57 12.70 2.82
N SER A 47 13.42 12.04 2.79
CA SER A 47 13.36 10.58 2.87
C SER A 47 13.29 9.88 1.49
N GLN A 48 13.94 8.71 1.39
CA GLN A 48 13.78 7.80 0.24
C GLN A 48 12.31 7.41 0.02
N VAL A 49 11.55 7.24 1.11
CA VAL A 49 10.12 6.93 1.06
C VAL A 49 9.34 8.03 0.34
N ARG A 50 9.66 9.29 0.66
CA ARG A 50 8.96 10.44 0.07
C ARG A 50 9.33 10.65 -1.40
N ARG A 51 10.58 10.39 -1.77
CA ARG A 51 10.99 10.34 -3.19
C ARG A 51 10.20 9.28 -3.98
N ILE A 52 9.99 8.09 -3.40
CA ILE A 52 9.17 7.04 -4.01
C ILE A 52 7.73 7.53 -4.22
N PHE A 53 7.15 8.23 -3.24
CA PHE A 53 5.83 8.83 -3.40
C PHE A 53 5.80 9.81 -4.58
N GLU A 54 6.74 10.75 -4.67
CA GLU A 54 6.81 11.72 -5.77
C GLU A 54 6.93 11.07 -7.15
N GLU A 55 7.82 10.09 -7.30
CA GLU A 55 8.04 9.38 -8.56
C GLU A 55 6.78 8.61 -9.01
N ARG A 56 5.91 8.24 -8.07
CA ARG A 56 4.72 7.40 -8.31
C ARG A 56 3.41 8.13 -8.16
N ALA A 57 3.46 9.45 -8.03
CA ALA A 57 2.31 10.33 -7.91
C ALA A 57 1.16 9.95 -8.85
N ASP A 58 1.42 9.79 -10.15
CA ASP A 58 0.36 9.49 -11.14
C ASP A 58 -0.35 8.17 -10.87
N THR A 59 0.39 7.13 -10.51
CA THR A 59 -0.18 5.81 -10.20
C THR A 59 -0.91 5.81 -8.86
N ILE A 60 -0.43 6.58 -7.89
CA ILE A 60 -1.11 6.75 -6.59
C ILE A 60 -2.44 7.46 -6.77
N VAL A 61 -2.47 8.54 -7.55
CA VAL A 61 -3.71 9.25 -7.87
C VAL A 61 -4.69 8.32 -8.60
N ALA A 62 -4.21 7.51 -9.55
CA ALA A 62 -5.04 6.48 -10.18
C ALA A 62 -5.58 5.46 -9.16
N GLY A 63 -4.78 5.02 -8.19
CA GLY A 63 -5.24 4.14 -7.10
C GLY A 63 -6.31 4.77 -6.21
N ILE A 64 -6.16 6.05 -5.86
CA ILE A 64 -7.18 6.78 -5.10
C ILE A 64 -8.49 6.83 -5.90
N MET A 65 -8.42 7.13 -7.20
CA MET A 65 -9.58 7.17 -8.09
C MET A 65 -10.24 5.78 -8.25
N ALA A 66 -9.45 4.71 -8.30
CA ALA A 66 -9.97 3.34 -8.39
C ALA A 66 -10.67 2.89 -7.10
N ILE A 67 -10.09 3.19 -5.94
CA ILE A 67 -10.71 2.87 -4.65
C ILE A 67 -11.96 3.74 -4.43
N LYS A 68 -11.92 5.03 -4.84
CA LYS A 68 -13.10 5.90 -4.84
C LYS A 68 -14.25 5.33 -5.65
N GLU A 69 -13.97 4.76 -6.83
CA GLU A 69 -14.99 4.11 -7.65
C GLU A 69 -15.67 2.95 -6.91
N LYS A 70 -14.88 2.13 -6.20
CA LYS A 70 -15.39 1.03 -5.38
C LYS A 70 -16.20 1.49 -4.17
N LEU A 71 -15.83 2.62 -3.59
CA LEU A 71 -16.55 3.27 -2.48
C LEU A 71 -17.66 4.20 -2.97
N GLU A 72 -18.34 3.82 -4.07
CA GLU A 72 -19.52 4.48 -4.62
C GLU A 72 -19.31 5.95 -5.04
N GLY A 73 -18.08 6.34 -5.37
CA GLY A 73 -17.77 7.69 -5.82
C GLY A 73 -17.89 8.75 -4.70
N ARG A 74 -17.88 8.35 -3.43
CA ARG A 74 -17.96 9.29 -2.29
C ARG A 74 -16.88 10.34 -2.32
N LYS A 75 -17.15 11.48 -1.67
CA LYS A 75 -16.27 12.65 -1.74
C LYS A 75 -14.96 12.42 -1.00
N PHE A 76 -13.85 12.73 -1.67
CA PHE A 76 -12.50 12.63 -1.14
C PHE A 76 -12.09 13.90 -0.39
N ARG A 77 -11.57 13.76 0.82
CA ARG A 77 -11.19 14.87 1.71
C ARG A 77 -9.77 14.78 2.28
N GLY A 78 -8.91 13.94 1.70
CA GLY A 78 -7.51 13.88 2.08
C GLY A 78 -7.27 13.17 3.42
N MET A 79 -6.34 13.65 4.24
CA MET A 79 -5.89 12.95 5.47
C MET A 79 -6.81 13.06 6.69
N ASN A 80 -7.85 13.90 6.64
CA ASN A 80 -8.80 14.05 7.75
C ASN A 80 -10.26 14.11 7.26
N PRO A 81 -10.78 13.03 6.69
CA PRO A 81 -12.15 12.97 6.19
C PRO A 81 -13.20 12.89 7.31
N GLY A 82 -14.42 13.36 7.01
CA GLY A 82 -15.61 13.01 7.78
C GLY A 82 -15.92 11.51 7.71
N ASP A 83 -16.78 11.02 8.60
CA ASP A 83 -16.98 9.58 8.81
C ASP A 83 -17.48 8.83 7.57
N ALA A 84 -18.33 9.49 6.77
CA ALA A 84 -18.88 8.99 5.51
C ALA A 84 -18.11 9.47 4.26
N GLU A 85 -17.05 10.25 4.45
CA GLU A 85 -16.19 10.74 3.37
C GLU A 85 -15.00 9.80 3.18
N ILE A 86 -14.39 9.85 2.00
CA ILE A 86 -13.17 9.09 1.70
C ILE A 86 -11.96 9.94 2.06
N GLY A 87 -10.96 9.33 2.66
CA GLY A 87 -9.65 9.95 2.83
C GLY A 87 -8.53 8.97 2.57
N PHE A 88 -7.33 9.34 3.00
CA PHE A 88 -6.19 8.45 2.99
C PHE A 88 -5.32 8.62 4.23
N GLY A 89 -4.52 7.61 4.52
CA GLY A 89 -3.48 7.64 5.54
C GLY A 89 -2.32 6.72 5.16
N PHE A 90 -1.30 6.63 6.00
CA PHE A 90 -0.28 5.60 5.85
C PHE A 90 -0.83 4.24 6.25
N ILE A 91 -0.34 3.19 5.59
CA ILE A 91 -0.72 1.81 5.94
C ILE A 91 -0.18 1.51 7.35
N ARG A 92 -1.09 1.13 8.24
CA ARG A 92 -0.80 0.64 9.59
C ARG A 92 -1.09 -0.87 9.65
N PRO A 93 -0.50 -1.62 10.61
CA PRO A 93 -0.74 -3.05 10.73
C PRO A 93 -2.23 -3.40 10.79
N GLU A 94 -3.04 -2.57 11.44
CA GLU A 94 -4.44 -2.88 11.72
C GLU A 94 -5.35 -2.85 10.47
N PHE A 95 -4.82 -2.43 9.31
CA PHE A 95 -5.52 -2.45 8.03
C PHE A 95 -5.29 -3.72 7.19
N VAL A 96 -4.48 -4.64 7.71
CA VAL A 96 -4.20 -5.94 7.09
C VAL A 96 -4.41 -7.07 8.10
N LYS A 97 -4.56 -8.30 7.60
CA LYS A 97 -4.76 -9.50 8.41
C LYS A 97 -3.56 -10.45 8.25
N ASP A 98 -3.22 -11.14 9.33
CA ASP A 98 -2.38 -12.34 9.33
C ASP A 98 -3.22 -13.46 9.93
N THR A 99 -3.34 -14.55 9.19
CA THR A 99 -3.99 -15.77 9.66
C THR A 99 -5.42 -15.49 10.20
N GLY A 100 -6.22 -14.72 9.44
CA GLY A 100 -7.57 -14.29 9.82
C GLY A 100 -7.69 -13.29 10.97
N ALA A 101 -6.58 -12.84 11.57
CA ALA A 101 -6.56 -11.87 12.67
C ALA A 101 -5.97 -10.53 12.25
N ILE A 102 -6.51 -9.44 12.80
CA ILE A 102 -5.94 -8.10 12.59
C ILE A 102 -4.51 -8.07 13.14
N ILE A 103 -3.59 -7.59 12.31
CA ILE A 103 -2.19 -7.45 12.70
C ILE A 103 -2.04 -6.26 13.64
N ASN A 104 -1.24 -6.43 14.69
CA ASN A 104 -0.90 -5.37 15.65
C ASN A 104 0.58 -4.97 15.61
N ASP A 105 1.43 -5.73 14.89
CA ASP A 105 2.85 -5.44 14.69
C ASP A 105 3.32 -5.96 13.33
N TRP A 106 4.37 -5.37 12.79
CA TRP A 106 4.94 -5.68 11.48
C TRP A 106 5.97 -6.83 11.51
N ASN A 107 5.95 -7.66 12.54
CA ASN A 107 6.93 -8.74 12.67
C ASN A 107 6.60 -9.92 11.75
N VAL A 108 7.63 -10.55 11.19
CA VAL A 108 7.52 -11.82 10.46
C VAL A 108 8.73 -12.69 10.79
N THR A 109 8.48 -13.97 11.03
CA THR A 109 9.57 -14.93 11.29
C THR A 109 9.86 -15.70 10.01
N LEU A 110 11.10 -15.58 9.54
CA LEU A 110 11.58 -16.25 8.34
C LEU A 110 12.25 -17.57 8.70
N SER A 111 11.85 -18.63 8.00
CA SER A 111 12.36 -19.99 8.20
C SER A 111 13.75 -20.19 7.58
N GLY A 112 14.12 -19.35 6.62
CA GLY A 112 15.41 -19.39 5.93
C GLY A 112 15.28 -19.51 4.41
N MET A 113 16.44 -19.45 3.75
CA MET A 113 16.52 -19.41 2.28
C MET A 113 15.86 -20.66 1.66
N ALA A 114 15.24 -20.45 0.49
CA ALA A 114 14.48 -21.46 -0.26
C ALA A 114 13.12 -21.87 0.34
N THR A 115 12.69 -21.24 1.43
CA THR A 115 11.32 -21.35 1.95
C THR A 115 10.57 -20.03 1.75
N TRP A 116 9.32 -20.11 1.32
CA TRP A 116 8.41 -18.97 1.28
C TRP A 116 7.56 -18.99 2.54
N ASP A 117 7.78 -18.01 3.40
CA ASP A 117 7.01 -17.80 4.62
C ASP A 117 5.80 -16.92 4.29
N THR A 118 4.61 -17.39 4.65
CA THR A 118 3.37 -16.61 4.51
C THR A 118 3.35 -15.50 5.57
N TRP A 119 3.06 -14.27 5.17
CA TRP A 119 3.08 -13.12 6.10
C TRP A 119 1.69 -12.53 6.39
N LEU A 120 0.85 -12.34 5.36
CA LEU A 120 -0.45 -11.67 5.49
C LEU A 120 -1.64 -12.58 5.13
N SER A 121 -1.49 -13.90 5.32
CA SER A 121 -2.57 -14.88 5.11
C SER A 121 -2.31 -16.15 5.93
N ASN A 122 -3.25 -17.09 6.02
CA ASN A 122 -2.97 -18.33 6.75
C ASN A 122 -1.94 -19.19 6.00
N ALA A 123 -1.15 -19.94 6.77
CA ALA A 123 -0.27 -20.96 6.23
C ALA A 123 -1.10 -22.04 5.50
N GLY A 124 -0.85 -22.23 4.21
CA GLY A 124 -1.57 -23.19 3.36
C GLY A 124 -2.75 -22.61 2.59
N ASP A 125 -3.09 -21.33 2.77
CA ASP A 125 -4.09 -20.68 1.94
C ASP A 125 -3.63 -20.64 0.48
N THR A 126 -4.55 -20.97 -0.43
CA THR A 126 -4.38 -20.79 -1.87
C THR A 126 -5.03 -19.50 -2.37
N ALA A 127 -5.84 -18.85 -1.52
CA ALA A 127 -6.48 -17.55 -1.69
C ALA A 127 -5.82 -16.52 -0.75
N GLY A 128 -6.10 -15.23 -0.91
CA GLY A 128 -5.64 -14.22 0.04
C GLY A 128 -6.68 -13.87 1.10
N GLU A 129 -6.31 -13.02 2.05
CA GLU A 129 -7.26 -12.49 3.04
C GLU A 129 -8.02 -11.31 2.42
N PRO A 130 -9.37 -11.33 2.41
CA PRO A 130 -10.14 -10.22 1.86
C PRO A 130 -9.99 -8.97 2.72
N LEU A 131 -9.77 -7.82 2.08
CA LEU A 131 -9.87 -6.53 2.75
C LEU A 131 -11.32 -6.20 3.13
N SER A 132 -11.49 -5.21 4.01
CA SER A 132 -12.79 -4.62 4.30
C SER A 132 -13.44 -4.04 3.03
N GLU A 133 -14.78 -3.95 3.03
CA GLU A 133 -15.53 -3.15 2.06
C GLU A 133 -15.25 -1.64 2.19
N ASP A 134 -14.71 -1.20 3.34
CA ASP A 134 -14.56 0.22 3.66
C ASP A 134 -13.21 0.83 3.25
N HIS A 135 -12.22 0.03 2.83
CA HIS A 135 -10.89 0.52 2.44
C HIS A 135 -10.20 -0.33 1.39
N GLY A 136 -9.31 0.31 0.63
CA GLY A 136 -8.32 -0.33 -0.21
C GLY A 136 -6.90 0.13 0.14
N LEU A 137 -5.91 -0.49 -0.49
CA LEU A 137 -4.49 -0.22 -0.26
C LEU A 137 -3.79 0.16 -1.57
N ILE A 138 -2.85 1.09 -1.47
CA ILE A 138 -1.92 1.47 -2.53
C ILE A 138 -0.52 1.25 -1.98
N ILE A 139 0.08 0.11 -2.31
CA ILE A 139 1.37 -0.31 -1.77
C ILE A 139 2.45 0.13 -2.77
N THR A 140 3.48 0.83 -2.30
CA THR A 140 4.55 1.36 -3.17
C THR A 140 5.94 0.87 -2.79
N HIS A 141 6.13 0.49 -1.54
CA HIS A 141 7.43 0.06 -1.05
C HIS A 141 7.23 -0.82 0.18
N LEU A 142 8.30 -1.47 0.60
CA LEU A 142 8.41 -2.10 1.90
C LEU A 142 9.50 -1.39 2.70
N VAL A 143 9.37 -1.36 4.02
CA VAL A 143 10.40 -0.80 4.92
C VAL A 143 10.81 -1.85 5.93
N SER A 144 12.05 -2.30 5.90
CA SER A 144 12.63 -3.10 6.99
C SER A 144 13.18 -2.16 8.06
N GLN A 145 12.79 -2.42 9.30
CA GLN A 145 13.37 -1.77 10.48
C GLN A 145 14.58 -2.54 11.04
N VAL A 146 14.94 -3.67 10.44
CA VAL A 146 16.17 -4.40 10.78
C VAL A 146 17.31 -3.82 9.95
N THR A 147 18.16 -3.04 10.62
CA THR A 147 19.34 -2.43 10.00
C THR A 147 20.63 -2.91 10.67
N PRO A 148 21.76 -2.97 9.94
CA PRO A 148 21.96 -2.61 8.53
C PRO A 148 21.66 -3.75 7.54
N GLN A 149 21.35 -4.96 8.01
CA GLN A 149 21.22 -6.14 7.17
C GLN A 149 19.81 -6.75 7.31
N PRO A 150 18.86 -6.33 6.45
CA PRO A 150 17.55 -6.97 6.37
C PRO A 150 17.66 -8.46 6.04
N PHE A 151 16.72 -9.24 6.56
CA PHE A 151 16.65 -10.67 6.33
C PHE A 151 15.95 -11.00 5.00
N ILE A 152 15.00 -10.16 4.59
CA ILE A 152 14.19 -10.33 3.37
C ILE A 152 15.05 -10.28 2.10
N ARG A 153 14.77 -11.19 1.18
CA ARG A 153 15.40 -11.28 -0.14
C ARG A 153 14.40 -11.11 -1.26
N ALA A 154 13.29 -11.84 -1.21
CA ALA A 154 12.24 -11.71 -2.21
C ALA A 154 10.84 -11.68 -1.59
N VAL A 155 9.91 -11.12 -2.35
CA VAL A 155 8.50 -10.97 -1.96
C VAL A 155 7.59 -11.42 -3.08
N HIS A 156 6.42 -11.94 -2.72
CA HIS A 156 5.45 -12.47 -3.68
C HIS A 156 4.04 -12.03 -3.29
N PHE A 157 3.39 -11.32 -4.22
CA PHE A 157 2.06 -10.74 -4.03
C PHE A 157 1.02 -11.51 -4.86
N LEU A 158 -0.08 -11.86 -4.21
CA LEU A 158 -1.30 -12.30 -4.88
C LEU A 158 -2.40 -11.31 -4.49
N ILE A 159 -3.04 -10.71 -5.50
CA ILE A 159 -4.05 -9.66 -5.33
C ILE A 159 -5.30 -10.05 -6.12
N GLY A 160 -6.38 -10.33 -5.40
CA GLY A 160 -7.60 -10.91 -5.96
C GLY A 160 -7.27 -12.19 -6.74
N ARG A 161 -7.52 -12.18 -8.05
CA ARG A 161 -7.27 -13.33 -8.93
C ARG A 161 -5.91 -13.31 -9.64
N VAL A 162 -5.06 -12.33 -9.36
CA VAL A 162 -3.77 -12.19 -10.05
C VAL A 162 -2.64 -12.55 -9.12
N ASP A 163 -1.91 -13.58 -9.56
CA ASP A 163 -0.66 -14.02 -8.98
C ASP A 163 0.48 -13.28 -9.69
N LEU A 164 1.18 -12.40 -8.96
CA LEU A 164 2.24 -11.57 -9.54
C LEU A 164 3.56 -12.32 -9.55
N ILE A 165 4.46 -11.96 -10.45
CA ILE A 165 5.80 -12.58 -10.47
C ILE A 165 6.53 -12.23 -9.17
N PRO A 166 7.15 -13.21 -8.46
CA PRO A 166 7.99 -12.93 -7.30
C PRO A 166 9.11 -11.94 -7.63
N GLU A 167 9.37 -11.02 -6.70
CA GLU A 167 10.31 -9.92 -6.89
C GLU A 167 11.50 -10.08 -5.94
N GLU A 168 12.72 -10.11 -6.49
CA GLU A 168 13.96 -10.06 -5.70
C GLU A 168 14.19 -8.62 -5.24
N VAL A 169 13.92 -8.34 -3.97
CA VAL A 169 14.01 -7.01 -3.38
C VAL A 169 15.39 -6.69 -2.82
N ALA A 170 16.25 -7.69 -2.62
CA ALA A 170 17.63 -7.47 -2.15
C ALA A 170 18.46 -6.61 -3.13
N ASP A 171 18.23 -6.76 -4.43
CA ASP A 171 18.96 -6.06 -5.49
C ASP A 171 18.59 -4.57 -5.60
N ILE A 172 17.44 -4.18 -5.06
CA ILE A 172 16.88 -2.82 -5.15
C ILE A 172 16.82 -2.13 -3.78
N LEU A 173 17.48 -2.70 -2.77
CA LEU A 173 17.54 -2.15 -1.42
C LEU A 173 18.16 -0.75 -1.41
N LEU A 174 17.42 0.21 -0.86
CA LEU A 174 17.88 1.57 -0.62
C LEU A 174 18.04 1.80 0.89
N GLY A 175 19.18 2.33 1.30
CA GLY A 175 19.37 2.82 2.66
C GLY A 175 18.77 4.21 2.81
N ASP A 176 17.77 4.37 3.67
CA ASP A 176 17.31 5.69 4.11
C ASP A 176 18.15 6.11 5.32
N ASN A 177 19.22 6.86 5.05
CA ASN A 177 20.15 7.33 6.08
C ASN A 177 19.52 8.35 7.05
N GLU A 178 18.44 9.02 6.66
CA GLU A 178 17.78 9.99 7.52
C GLU A 178 16.93 9.29 8.58
N ASN A 179 16.19 8.25 8.17
CA ASN A 179 15.32 7.48 9.05
C ASN A 179 16.02 6.25 9.65
N GLY A 180 17.22 5.90 9.17
CA GLY A 180 17.97 4.74 9.62
C GLY A 180 17.29 3.41 9.31
N VAL A 181 16.60 3.31 8.17
CA VAL A 181 15.83 2.13 7.75
C VAL A 181 16.19 1.66 6.34
N ALA A 182 15.89 0.40 6.05
CA ALA A 182 16.02 -0.19 4.74
C ALA A 182 14.70 -0.06 3.98
N VAL A 183 14.74 0.50 2.76
CA VAL A 183 13.56 0.71 1.91
C VAL A 183 13.67 -0.13 0.64
N PHE A 184 12.61 -0.87 0.33
CA PHE A 184 12.51 -1.71 -0.86
C PHE A 184 11.44 -1.14 -1.80
N PRO A 185 11.81 -0.43 -2.88
CA PRO A 185 10.86 0.09 -3.84
C PRO A 185 10.31 -1.04 -4.73
N ILE A 186 9.10 -1.53 -4.46
CA ILE A 186 8.41 -2.55 -5.29
C ILE A 186 7.47 -1.87 -6.29
N PRO A 187 7.12 -2.40 -7.47
CA PRO A 187 6.12 -1.78 -8.35
C PRO A 187 4.79 -1.53 -7.63
N THR A 188 4.16 -0.37 -7.87
CA THR A 188 2.96 0.06 -7.14
C THR A 188 1.82 -0.93 -7.27
N LYS A 189 1.32 -1.50 -6.17
CA LYS A 189 0.19 -2.42 -6.13
C LYS A 189 -1.07 -1.69 -5.68
N ILE A 190 -2.20 -1.96 -6.32
CA ILE A 190 -3.51 -1.44 -5.91
C ILE A 190 -4.34 -2.65 -5.48
N VAL A 191 -4.76 -2.66 -4.23
CA VAL A 191 -5.70 -3.63 -3.67
C VAL A 191 -7.01 -2.89 -3.44
N LEU A 192 -8.07 -3.29 -4.13
CA LEU A 192 -9.37 -2.64 -3.97
C LEU A 192 -10.07 -3.13 -2.68
N PRO A 193 -11.09 -2.40 -2.20
CA PRO A 193 -11.99 -2.94 -1.19
C PRO A 193 -12.53 -4.30 -1.61
N GLU A 194 -12.68 -5.20 -0.63
CA GLU A 194 -13.10 -6.61 -0.79
C GLU A 194 -12.14 -7.52 -1.58
N ASP A 195 -11.07 -7.00 -2.20
CA ASP A 195 -10.09 -7.86 -2.85
C ASP A 195 -9.26 -8.62 -1.82
N GLU A 196 -8.88 -9.84 -2.20
CA GLU A 196 -7.97 -10.67 -1.43
C GLU A 196 -6.54 -10.17 -1.56
N LEU A 197 -5.83 -10.04 -0.44
CA LEU A 197 -4.40 -9.79 -0.41
C LEU A 197 -3.69 -10.98 0.23
N ARG A 198 -2.70 -11.50 -0.47
CA ARG A 198 -1.71 -12.41 0.10
C ARG A 198 -0.31 -11.90 -0.22
N LEU A 199 0.54 -11.98 0.80
CA LEU A 199 1.94 -11.63 0.70
C LEU A 199 2.77 -12.74 1.34
N ASN A 200 3.64 -13.35 0.53
CA ASN A 200 4.67 -14.26 1.03
C ASN A 200 6.03 -13.59 0.88
N VAL A 201 6.95 -13.98 1.75
CA VAL A 201 8.32 -13.47 1.78
C VAL A 201 9.31 -14.62 1.89
N THR A 202 10.52 -14.42 1.39
CA THR A 202 11.63 -15.36 1.58
C THR A 202 12.91 -14.61 1.89
N GLY A 203 13.80 -15.23 2.65
CA GLY A 203 15.02 -14.59 3.09
C GLY A 203 15.87 -15.43 4.03
N LEU A 204 16.81 -14.78 4.70
CA LEU A 204 17.63 -15.40 5.74
C LEU A 204 16.77 -15.69 6.98
N ALA A 205 17.11 -16.75 7.72
CA ALA A 205 16.35 -17.11 8.91
C ALA A 205 16.50 -16.03 10.00
N GLY A 206 15.40 -15.65 10.63
CA GLY A 206 15.37 -14.58 11.63
C GLY A 206 14.00 -13.92 11.76
N THR A 207 13.90 -12.94 12.65
CA THR A 207 12.71 -12.09 12.78
C THR A 207 12.96 -10.77 12.07
N GLU A 208 12.12 -10.47 11.09
CA GLU A 208 12.10 -9.21 10.36
C GLU A 208 10.96 -8.32 10.88
N TYR A 209 11.18 -7.00 10.86
CA TYR A 209 10.13 -6.01 11.09
C TYR A 209 9.85 -5.28 9.77
N LEU A 210 8.98 -5.88 8.96
CA LEU A 210 8.72 -5.49 7.60
C LEU A 210 7.44 -4.66 7.54
N LYS A 211 7.51 -3.39 7.17
CA LYS A 211 6.31 -2.54 7.02
C LYS A 211 5.84 -2.53 5.59
N LEU A 212 4.53 -2.61 5.37
CA LEU A 212 3.92 -2.22 4.11
C LEU A 212 3.91 -0.70 3.98
N GLY A 213 4.65 -0.19 3.00
CA GLY A 213 4.74 1.23 2.70
C GLY A 213 3.79 1.65 1.59
N GLY A 214 3.16 2.82 1.75
CA GLY A 214 2.16 3.32 0.81
C GLY A 214 1.01 4.04 1.51
N LEU A 215 -0.17 4.00 0.89
CA LEU A 215 -1.38 4.62 1.41
C LEU A 215 -2.50 3.61 1.61
N VAL A 216 -3.24 3.76 2.69
CA VAL A 216 -4.60 3.22 2.83
C VAL A 216 -5.59 4.29 2.40
N VAL A 217 -6.59 3.93 1.60
CA VAL A 217 -7.65 4.83 1.14
C VAL A 217 -8.99 4.23 1.54
N GLY A 218 -9.83 4.96 2.25
CA GLY A 218 -11.06 4.39 2.80
C GLY A 218 -11.96 5.40 3.48
N LEU A 219 -13.03 4.91 4.11
CA LEU A 219 -13.96 5.75 4.86
C LEU A 219 -13.31 6.36 6.09
N GLY A 220 -13.63 7.62 6.38
CA GLY A 220 -13.06 8.34 7.51
C GLY A 220 -13.31 7.67 8.86
N ARG A 221 -14.47 7.03 9.04
CA ARG A 221 -14.78 6.26 10.26
C ARG A 221 -13.73 5.19 10.56
N LEU A 222 -13.24 4.53 9.51
CA LEU A 222 -12.28 3.44 9.60
C LEU A 222 -10.86 3.99 9.73
N LEU A 223 -10.53 5.00 8.92
CA LEU A 223 -9.20 5.62 8.92
C LEU A 223 -8.83 6.24 10.27
N LYS A 224 -9.82 6.81 10.97
CA LYS A 224 -9.64 7.45 12.28
C LYS A 224 -9.69 6.48 13.46
N ALA A 225 -10.11 5.23 13.24
CA ALA A 225 -10.19 4.25 14.32
C ALA A 225 -8.79 3.87 14.81
N GLU A 226 -8.60 3.79 16.13
CA GLU A 226 -7.36 3.28 16.73
C GLU A 226 -7.21 1.78 16.44
N THR A 227 -8.31 1.04 16.57
CA THR A 227 -8.43 -0.36 16.19
C THR A 227 -9.60 -0.49 15.22
N PRO A 228 -9.38 -0.41 13.90
CA PRO A 228 -10.40 -0.66 12.89
C PRO A 228 -11.02 -2.05 13.12
N SER A 229 -12.35 -2.13 13.14
CA SER A 229 -13.07 -3.40 13.21
C SER A 229 -13.80 -3.63 11.89
N TRP A 230 -13.51 -4.74 11.22
CA TRP A 230 -14.09 -5.11 9.93
C TRP A 230 -14.00 -6.61 9.66
#